data_AF-A0A8H8SGA0-F1
#
_entry.id   AF-A0A8H8SGA0-F1
#
_cell.length_a   1.000
_cell.length_b   1.000
_cell.length_c   1.000
_cell.angle_alpha   90.00
_cell.angle_beta   90.00
_cell.angle_gamma   90.00
#
_symmetry.space_group_name_H-M   'P 1'
#
loop_
_entity.id
_entity.type
_entity.pdbx_description
1 polymer ?
#
loop_
_entity_poly.entity_id
_entity_poly.type
_entity_poly.pdbx_seq_one_letter_code
_entity_poly.pdbx_strand_id
1 'polypeptide(L)'
;MPSQTPPPPFRTLRTHTAQINTLQFASDNEYIIAGDASGRVTVTSTRTWRPVADWTPHTDSVLGVQEWEDKIITHGRDYKLHVWRLTPPAPLVADAAGSPTLATPSLVFSLDVNSLNFCRFALCSISPGKALLALPNLVESELIDIWEIPNPVRLHAGIGTIKGAAPRKTIFRRGKRLVQGWYGTDSEQSIALLTQGCLARKEL
;
A
#
# COMPACT_ATOMS: atom_id res chain seq x y z
N MET A 1 -9.93 -29.94 -30.29
CA MET A 1 -10.86 -29.47 -29.25
C MET A 1 -11.35 -28.10 -29.68
N PRO A 2 -12.66 -27.80 -29.69
CA PRO A 2 -13.12 -26.46 -30.02
C PRO A 2 -12.57 -25.48 -28.98
N SER A 3 -11.88 -24.44 -29.43
CA SER A 3 -11.32 -23.40 -28.57
C SER A 3 -12.48 -22.61 -27.97
N GLN A 4 -12.76 -22.84 -26.69
CA GLN A 4 -13.80 -22.11 -25.97
C GLN A 4 -13.38 -20.64 -25.88
N THR A 5 -14.21 -19.74 -26.39
CA THR A 5 -13.97 -18.30 -26.24
C THR A 5 -14.02 -17.92 -24.76
N PRO A 6 -13.16 -17.01 -24.28
CA PRO A 6 -13.19 -16.55 -22.91
C PRO A 6 -14.58 -16.02 -22.53
N PRO A 7 -15.05 -16.23 -21.29
CA PRO A 7 -16.30 -15.66 -20.84
C PRO A 7 -16.25 -14.12 -20.92
N PRO A 8 -17.39 -13.46 -21.23
CA PRO A 8 -17.45 -12.00 -21.19
C PRO A 8 -17.23 -11.50 -19.76
N PRO A 9 -16.64 -10.30 -19.58
CA PRO A 9 -16.42 -9.74 -18.26
C PRO A 9 -17.75 -9.48 -17.54
N PHE A 10 -17.79 -9.72 -16.23
CA PHE A 10 -18.98 -9.44 -15.41
C PHE A 10 -19.31 -7.94 -15.37
N ARG A 11 -18.28 -7.09 -15.24
CA ARG A 11 -18.36 -5.62 -15.24
C ARG A 11 -17.10 -5.01 -15.82
N THR A 12 -17.26 -3.87 -16.49
CA THR A 12 -16.15 -3.04 -16.98
C THR A 12 -16.22 -1.68 -16.31
N LEU A 13 -15.24 -1.40 -15.44
CA LEU A 13 -15.12 -0.12 -14.75
C LEU A 13 -14.24 0.82 -15.56
N ARG A 14 -14.80 1.96 -15.98
CA ARG A 14 -14.10 2.98 -16.80
C ARG A 14 -13.85 4.23 -15.98
N THR A 15 -13.27 4.08 -14.80
CA THR A 15 -13.05 5.17 -13.85
C THR A 15 -11.77 5.94 -14.13
N HIS A 16 -10.76 5.33 -14.75
CA HIS A 16 -9.45 5.93 -15.02
C HIS A 16 -9.22 6.12 -16.53
N THR A 17 -8.56 7.21 -16.88
CA THR A 17 -8.07 7.51 -18.24
C THR A 17 -6.59 7.12 -18.43
N ALA A 18 -5.84 7.02 -17.33
CA ALA A 18 -4.46 6.56 -17.30
C ALA A 18 -4.36 5.05 -16.95
N GLN A 19 -3.19 4.46 -17.16
CA GLN A 19 -2.91 3.07 -16.81
C GLN A 19 -3.08 2.83 -15.30
N ILE A 20 -3.83 1.79 -14.93
CA ILE A 20 -3.95 1.36 -13.54
C ILE A 20 -2.70 0.55 -13.18
N ASN A 21 -1.97 1.01 -12.17
CA ASN A 21 -0.73 0.36 -11.71
C ASN A 21 -0.94 -0.48 -10.46
N THR A 22 -1.98 -0.18 -9.67
CA THR A 22 -2.29 -0.90 -8.45
C THR A 22 -3.78 -1.04 -8.26
N LEU A 23 -4.17 -2.20 -7.73
CA LEU A 23 -5.55 -2.52 -7.36
C LEU A 23 -5.55 -3.32 -6.06
N GLN A 24 -6.55 -3.10 -5.22
CA GLN A 24 -6.78 -3.85 -4.00
C GLN A 24 -8.28 -4.01 -3.75
N PHE A 25 -8.68 -5.21 -3.33
CA PHE A 25 -10.00 -5.43 -2.71
C PHE A 25 -9.92 -5.09 -1.22
N ALA A 26 -10.89 -4.34 -0.72
CA ALA A 26 -11.04 -4.13 0.70
C ALA A 26 -11.33 -5.46 1.41
N SER A 27 -10.98 -5.53 2.68
CA SER A 27 -11.05 -6.72 3.53
C SER A 27 -12.48 -7.25 3.70
N ASP A 28 -13.47 -6.36 3.62
CA ASP A 28 -14.90 -6.66 3.63
C ASP A 28 -15.46 -7.02 2.24
N ASN A 29 -14.65 -6.94 1.18
CA ASN A 29 -15.03 -7.06 -0.23
C ASN A 29 -16.09 -6.05 -0.69
N GLU A 30 -16.40 -5.01 0.07
CA GLU A 30 -17.39 -4.00 -0.31
C GLU A 30 -16.82 -2.95 -1.27
N TYR A 31 -15.49 -2.86 -1.33
CA TYR A 31 -14.78 -1.85 -2.11
C TYR A 31 -13.61 -2.40 -2.93
N ILE A 32 -13.38 -1.77 -4.07
CA ILE A 32 -12.16 -1.87 -4.88
C ILE A 32 -11.45 -0.53 -4.85
N ILE A 33 -10.18 -0.53 -4.48
CA ILE A 33 -9.30 0.63 -4.47
C ILE A 33 -8.35 0.50 -5.65
N ALA A 34 -8.35 1.47 -6.56
CA ALA A 34 -7.49 1.50 -7.72
C ALA A 34 -6.64 2.77 -7.74
N GLY A 35 -5.37 2.65 -8.12
CA GLY A 35 -4.45 3.77 -8.29
C GLY A 35 -3.78 3.74 -9.66
N ASP A 36 -3.69 4.89 -10.31
CA ASP A 36 -3.22 5.01 -11.69
C ASP A 36 -1.89 5.75 -11.87
N ALA A 37 -1.40 5.75 -13.11
CA ALA A 37 -0.15 6.38 -13.51
C ALA A 37 -0.17 7.92 -13.47
N SER A 38 -1.35 8.55 -13.30
CA SER A 38 -1.49 10.01 -13.18
C SER A 38 -1.56 10.49 -11.73
N GLY A 39 -1.39 9.58 -10.76
CA GLY A 39 -1.46 9.90 -9.33
C GLY A 39 -2.87 9.91 -8.75
N ARG A 40 -3.87 9.44 -9.51
CA ARG A 40 -5.27 9.41 -9.12
C ARG A 40 -5.65 8.07 -8.49
N VAL A 41 -6.48 8.13 -7.45
CA VAL A 41 -6.99 6.97 -6.70
C VAL A 41 -8.52 7.04 -6.65
N THR A 42 -9.17 5.90 -6.95
CA THR A 42 -10.62 5.76 -6.89
C THR A 42 -10.99 4.59 -5.99
N VAL A 43 -12.03 4.76 -5.18
CA VAL A 43 -12.67 3.70 -4.38
C VAL A 43 -14.03 3.41 -5.00
N THR A 44 -14.28 2.19 -5.42
CA THR A 44 -15.51 1.77 -6.10
C THR A 44 -16.23 0.72 -5.28
N SER A 45 -17.55 0.89 -5.07
CA SER A 45 -18.35 -0.12 -4.38
C SER A 45 -18.53 -1.36 -5.25
N THR A 46 -18.30 -2.55 -4.72
CA THR A 46 -18.55 -3.84 -5.41
C THR A 46 -20.04 -4.19 -5.47
N ARG A 47 -20.86 -3.61 -4.60
CA ARG A 47 -22.32 -3.76 -4.60
C ARG A 47 -22.99 -2.99 -5.73
N THR A 48 -22.62 -1.71 -5.88
CA THR A 48 -23.25 -0.80 -6.86
C THR A 48 -22.44 -0.61 -8.13
N TRP A 49 -21.16 -0.96 -8.12
CA TRP A 49 -20.18 -0.71 -9.18
C TRP A 49 -20.03 0.78 -9.54
N ARG A 50 -20.31 1.66 -8.58
CA ARG A 50 -20.15 3.11 -8.70
C ARG A 50 -19.00 3.60 -7.82
N PRO A 51 -18.25 4.63 -8.26
CA PRO A 51 -17.27 5.30 -7.42
C PRO A 51 -17.92 5.87 -6.16
N VAL A 52 -17.25 5.69 -5.03
CA VAL A 52 -17.62 6.22 -3.72
C VAL A 52 -16.65 7.32 -3.30
N ALA A 53 -15.38 7.24 -3.72
CA ALA A 53 -14.40 8.31 -3.58
C ALA A 53 -13.52 8.36 -4.81
N ASP A 54 -13.06 9.55 -5.16
CA ASP A 54 -12.17 9.79 -6.29
C ASP A 54 -11.34 11.05 -6.03
N TRP A 55 -10.02 10.90 -5.96
CA TRP A 55 -9.12 12.01 -5.66
C TRP A 55 -7.72 11.78 -6.22
N THR A 56 -6.92 12.84 -6.25
CA THR A 56 -5.53 12.81 -6.74
C THR A 56 -4.58 12.98 -5.55
N PRO A 57 -4.23 11.90 -4.84
CA PRO A 57 -3.30 11.97 -3.71
C PRO A 57 -1.88 12.32 -4.12
N HIS A 58 -1.46 11.97 -5.34
CA HIS A 58 -0.07 12.05 -5.77
C HIS A 58 0.05 12.90 -7.04
N THR A 59 1.18 13.58 -7.21
CA THR A 59 1.48 14.35 -8.43
C THR A 59 2.13 13.50 -9.54
N ASP A 60 2.41 12.24 -9.25
CA ASP A 60 3.00 11.25 -10.17
C ASP A 60 2.37 9.86 -9.88
N SER A 61 2.71 8.86 -10.69
CA SER A 61 2.21 7.50 -10.68
C SER A 61 2.06 6.87 -9.29
N VAL A 62 0.90 6.28 -9.02
CA VAL A 62 0.65 5.50 -7.80
C VAL A 62 1.31 4.13 -7.91
N LEU A 63 2.27 3.85 -7.05
CA LEU A 63 3.01 2.58 -6.98
C LEU A 63 2.27 1.52 -6.14
N GLY A 64 1.48 1.94 -5.16
CA GLY A 64 0.74 1.02 -4.31
C GLY A 64 -0.40 1.64 -3.54
N VAL A 65 -1.44 0.84 -3.33
CA VAL A 65 -2.54 1.14 -2.40
C VAL A 65 -2.74 -0.03 -1.42
N GLN A 66 -2.86 0.24 -0.13
CA GLN A 66 -3.21 -0.77 0.88
C GLN A 66 -4.23 -0.20 1.88
N GLU A 67 -5.36 -0.88 2.06
CA GLU A 67 -6.27 -0.70 3.19
C GLU A 67 -5.58 -1.03 4.51
N TRP A 68 -5.88 -0.22 5.52
CA TRP A 68 -5.54 -0.46 6.91
C TRP A 68 -6.71 0.00 7.78
N GLU A 69 -7.58 -0.93 8.15
CA GLU A 69 -8.82 -0.66 8.91
C GLU A 69 -9.69 0.41 8.23
N ASP A 70 -10.00 1.53 8.90
CA ASP A 70 -10.77 2.65 8.35
C ASP A 70 -9.95 3.55 7.41
N LYS A 71 -8.72 3.14 7.04
CA LYS A 71 -7.76 3.96 6.30
C LYS A 71 -7.33 3.33 4.99
N ILE A 72 -6.88 4.21 4.10
CA ILE A 72 -6.27 3.86 2.82
C ILE A 72 -4.87 4.45 2.81
N ILE A 73 -3.88 3.61 2.57
CA ILE A 73 -2.48 4.00 2.39
C ILE A 73 -2.19 4.06 0.90
N THR A 74 -1.65 5.19 0.43
CA THR A 74 -1.25 5.39 -0.98
C THR A 74 0.24 5.72 -1.04
N HIS A 75 0.96 5.14 -1.99
CA HIS A 75 2.37 5.42 -2.24
C HIS A 75 2.56 5.86 -3.68
N GLY A 76 3.10 7.07 -3.86
CA GLY A 76 3.34 7.68 -5.15
C GLY A 76 4.80 7.72 -5.54
N ARG A 77 5.05 7.95 -6.83
CA ARG A 77 6.38 8.19 -7.37
C ARG A 77 6.91 9.59 -7.05
N ASP A 78 6.06 10.46 -6.53
CA ASP A 78 6.35 11.81 -6.03
C ASP A 78 7.07 11.86 -4.67
N TYR A 79 7.71 10.77 -4.26
CA TYR A 79 8.44 10.60 -2.99
C TYR A 79 7.56 10.69 -1.75
N LYS A 80 6.25 10.50 -1.88
CA LYS A 80 5.30 10.54 -0.77
C LYS A 80 4.57 9.22 -0.57
N LEU A 81 4.37 8.89 0.70
CA LEU A 81 3.33 7.98 1.14
C LEU A 81 2.31 8.76 1.98
N HIS A 82 1.04 8.54 1.71
CA HIS A 82 -0.06 9.19 2.41
C HIS A 82 -0.97 8.15 3.05
N VAL A 83 -1.49 8.49 4.24
CA VAL A 83 -2.52 7.71 4.91
C VAL A 83 -3.77 8.56 5.02
N TRP A 84 -4.87 8.05 4.48
CA TRP A 84 -6.15 8.74 4.36
C TRP A 84 -7.19 8.04 5.19
N ARG A 85 -8.07 8.79 5.84
CA ARG A 85 -9.31 8.26 6.41
C ARG A 85 -10.45 8.50 5.44
N LEU A 86 -11.17 7.43 5.10
CA LEU A 86 -12.39 7.52 4.32
C LEU A 86 -13.59 7.64 5.28
N THR A 87 -14.24 8.80 5.28
CA THR A 87 -15.47 9.03 6.04
C THR A 87 -16.65 8.94 5.09
N PRO A 88 -17.42 7.85 5.05
CA PRO A 88 -18.70 7.85 4.36
C PRO A 88 -19.76 8.48 5.27
N PRO A 89 -20.48 9.52 4.85
CA PRO A 89 -21.70 9.95 5.53
C PRO A 89 -22.85 9.01 5.15
N ALA A 90 -23.09 7.95 5.94
CA ALA A 90 -24.31 7.13 5.94
C ALA A 90 -24.69 6.47 4.57
N PRO A 91 -25.72 5.59 4.48
CA PRO A 91 -25.76 4.56 3.45
C PRO A 91 -25.97 5.14 2.05
N LEU A 92 -25.37 4.49 1.06
CA LEU A 92 -25.60 4.67 -0.39
C LEU A 92 -27.04 4.29 -0.79
N VAL A 93 -28.03 4.85 -0.11
CA VAL A 93 -29.46 4.82 -0.46
C VAL A 93 -29.91 6.28 -0.48
N ALA A 94 -29.54 6.99 -1.53
CA ALA A 94 -30.18 8.23 -1.91
C ALA A 94 -30.35 8.19 -3.43
N ASP A 95 -31.56 7.77 -3.81
CA ASP A 95 -32.35 8.14 -4.96
C ASP A 95 -31.67 8.26 -6.34
N ALA A 96 -32.30 7.59 -7.31
CA ALA A 96 -31.96 7.55 -8.73
C ALA A 96 -31.98 8.91 -9.47
N ALA A 97 -31.94 10.04 -8.76
CA ALA A 97 -32.10 11.39 -9.30
C ALA A 97 -30.93 12.36 -8.98
N GLY A 98 -29.96 11.99 -8.15
CA GLY A 98 -28.80 12.84 -7.81
C GLY A 98 -27.47 12.30 -8.34
N SER A 99 -26.58 13.18 -8.80
CA SER A 99 -25.18 12.81 -9.01
C SER A 99 -24.61 12.35 -7.67
N PRO A 100 -24.03 11.14 -7.55
CA PRO A 100 -23.51 10.65 -6.28
C PRO A 100 -22.41 11.62 -5.81
N THR A 101 -22.62 12.23 -4.64
CA THR A 101 -21.58 13.05 -4.00
C THR A 101 -20.47 12.11 -3.56
N LEU A 102 -19.32 12.19 -4.23
CA LEU A 102 -18.15 11.38 -3.88
C LEU A 102 -17.63 11.83 -2.52
N ALA A 103 -17.30 10.86 -1.68
CA ALA A 103 -16.63 11.13 -0.42
C ALA A 103 -15.23 11.69 -0.70
N THR A 104 -14.84 12.69 0.08
CA THR A 104 -13.50 13.26 0.05
C THR A 104 -12.70 12.67 1.22
N PRO A 105 -11.71 11.81 0.97
CA PRO A 105 -10.86 11.28 2.02
C PRO A 105 -10.08 12.40 2.72
N SER A 106 -9.92 12.27 4.02
CA SER A 106 -9.14 13.24 4.82
C SER A 106 -7.72 12.71 5.05
N LEU A 107 -6.70 13.53 4.81
CA LEU A 107 -5.31 13.15 5.05
C LEU A 107 -5.07 13.03 6.57
N VAL A 108 -4.57 11.88 7.01
CA VAL A 108 -4.19 11.63 8.41
C VAL A 108 -2.73 12.00 8.63
N PHE A 109 -1.82 11.47 7.81
CA PHE A 109 -0.40 11.86 7.81
C PHE A 109 0.27 11.53 6.47
N SER A 110 1.47 12.06 6.29
CA SER A 110 2.34 11.81 5.14
C SER A 110 3.74 11.41 5.60
N LEU A 111 4.41 10.56 4.83
CA LEU A 111 5.81 10.20 5.00
C LEU A 111 6.59 10.46 3.72
N ASP A 112 7.83 10.90 3.86
CA ASP A 112 8.79 10.93 2.77
C ASP A 112 9.34 9.52 2.54
N VAL A 113 9.44 9.13 1.27
CA VAL A 113 9.87 7.81 0.84
C VAL A 113 10.72 7.92 -0.41
N ASN A 114 11.69 7.02 -0.56
CA ASN A 114 12.41 6.92 -1.83
C ASN A 114 11.59 6.07 -2.81
N SER A 115 11.24 6.63 -3.97
CA SER A 115 10.41 5.99 -4.99
C SER A 115 11.18 5.63 -6.27
N LEU A 116 12.50 5.89 -6.33
CA LEU A 116 13.30 5.71 -7.56
C LEU A 116 13.43 4.25 -8.00
N ASN A 117 13.26 3.33 -7.07
CA ASN A 117 13.38 1.90 -7.32
C ASN A 117 12.06 1.24 -7.75
N PHE A 118 11.01 2.02 -7.95
CA PHE A 118 9.65 1.54 -8.25
C PHE A 118 9.15 0.50 -7.23
N CYS A 119 9.71 0.47 -6.01
CA CYS A 119 9.28 -0.48 -4.99
C CYS A 119 7.93 -0.05 -4.42
N ARG A 120 7.02 -1.01 -4.28
CA ARG A 120 5.82 -0.86 -3.48
C ARG A 120 6.15 -1.02 -1.99
N PHE A 121 5.53 -0.22 -1.13
CA PHE A 121 5.59 -0.46 0.30
C PHE A 121 4.91 -1.78 0.68
N ALA A 122 5.27 -2.31 1.84
CA ALA A 122 4.57 -3.45 2.44
C ALA A 122 4.00 -3.06 3.81
N LEU A 123 2.83 -3.61 4.15
CA LEU A 123 2.10 -3.35 5.39
C LEU A 123 1.84 -4.67 6.13
N CYS A 124 2.01 -4.67 7.44
CA CYS A 124 1.66 -5.80 8.29
C CYS A 124 0.97 -5.31 9.56
N SER A 125 -0.30 -5.63 9.73
CA SER A 125 -1.05 -5.35 10.95
C SER A 125 -0.50 -6.20 12.10
N ILE A 126 -0.18 -5.56 13.23
CA ILE A 126 0.36 -6.23 14.44
C ILE A 126 -0.78 -6.44 15.45
N SER A 127 -1.61 -5.42 15.62
CA SER A 127 -2.77 -5.42 16.51
C SER A 127 -3.79 -4.40 15.99
N PRO A 128 -5.04 -4.41 16.49
CA PRO A 128 -6.00 -3.36 16.15
C PRO A 128 -5.40 -1.97 16.39
N GLY A 129 -5.55 -1.09 15.40
CA GLY A 129 -5.02 0.27 15.36
C GLY A 129 -3.50 0.36 15.19
N LYS A 130 -2.77 -0.74 14.94
CA LYS A 130 -1.30 -0.74 14.89
C LYS A 130 -0.73 -1.64 13.80
N ALA A 131 0.21 -1.10 13.01
CA ALA A 131 0.87 -1.86 11.93
C ALA A 131 2.36 -1.51 11.77
N LEU A 132 3.10 -2.43 11.14
CA LEU A 132 4.43 -2.19 10.59
C LEU A 132 4.32 -1.80 9.12
N LEU A 133 5.09 -0.80 8.73
CA LEU A 133 5.20 -0.31 7.37
C LEU A 133 6.65 -0.41 6.92
N ALA A 134 6.90 -1.20 5.88
CA ALA A 134 8.22 -1.32 5.25
C ALA A 134 8.30 -0.40 4.05
N LEU A 135 9.26 0.53 4.08
CA LEU A 135 9.46 1.57 3.08
C LEU A 135 10.88 1.57 2.54
N PRO A 136 11.11 1.90 1.26
CA PRO A 136 12.46 2.12 0.77
C PRO A 136 13.17 3.20 1.59
N ASN A 137 14.44 2.98 1.91
CA ASN A 137 15.24 3.94 2.64
C ASN A 137 15.43 5.23 1.81
N LEU A 138 15.35 6.37 2.50
CA LEU A 138 15.40 7.71 1.89
C LEU A 138 16.69 8.01 1.12
N VAL A 139 17.81 7.38 1.48
CA VAL A 139 19.13 7.67 0.93
C VAL A 139 19.64 6.49 0.11
N GLU A 140 19.58 5.28 0.68
CA GLU A 140 20.12 4.06 0.08
C GLU A 140 19.00 3.24 -0.56
N SER A 141 18.80 3.34 -1.88
CA SER A 141 17.71 2.68 -2.63
C SER A 141 17.69 1.14 -2.55
N GLU A 142 18.76 0.52 -2.06
CA GLU A 142 18.90 -0.92 -1.81
C GLU A 142 18.38 -1.35 -0.43
N LEU A 143 18.16 -0.40 0.48
CA LEU A 143 17.78 -0.67 1.85
C LEU A 143 16.32 -0.31 2.13
N ILE A 144 15.80 -0.85 3.23
CA ILE A 144 14.43 -0.68 3.71
C ILE A 144 14.44 -0.13 5.14
N ASP A 145 13.55 0.79 5.43
CA ASP A 145 13.23 1.25 6.77
C ASP A 145 11.91 0.63 7.23
N ILE A 146 11.83 0.27 8.52
CA ILE A 146 10.60 -0.25 9.14
C ILE A 146 10.05 0.81 10.09
N TRP A 147 8.80 1.17 9.86
CA TRP A 147 8.05 2.16 10.64
C TRP A 147 6.90 1.49 11.36
N GLU A 148 6.56 2.00 12.54
CA GLU A 148 5.35 1.67 13.27
C GLU A 148 4.31 2.77 13.05
N ILE A 149 3.06 2.42 12.75
CA ILE A 149 1.92 3.34 12.61
C ILE A 149 0.83 2.95 13.62
N PRO A 150 0.02 3.89 14.17
CA PRO A 150 -0.45 5.17 13.61
C PRO A 150 0.46 6.37 13.86
N ASN A 151 1.24 6.34 14.94
CA ASN A 151 2.20 7.40 15.25
C ASN A 151 3.51 7.02 14.56
N PRO A 152 3.86 7.62 13.40
CA PRO A 152 4.95 7.13 12.57
C PRO A 152 6.29 7.22 13.31
N VAL A 153 6.75 6.09 13.81
CA VAL A 153 8.06 5.96 14.48
C VAL A 153 8.89 4.97 13.69
N ARG A 154 10.07 5.40 13.22
CA ARG A 154 11.02 4.51 12.56
C ARG A 154 11.69 3.60 13.58
N LEU A 155 11.34 2.31 13.56
CA LEU A 155 11.89 1.29 14.45
C LEU A 155 13.26 0.81 13.99
N HIS A 156 13.42 0.62 12.67
CA HIS A 156 14.65 0.14 12.06
C HIS A 156 14.96 0.93 10.81
N ALA A 157 16.23 1.25 10.60
CA ALA A 157 16.70 1.95 9.43
C ALA A 157 17.75 1.11 8.70
N GLY A 158 17.71 1.12 7.38
CA GLY A 158 18.76 0.56 6.55
C GLY A 158 18.85 -0.98 6.60
N ILE A 159 17.71 -1.68 6.60
CA ILE A 159 17.65 -3.14 6.53
C ILE A 159 17.89 -3.58 5.08
N GLY A 160 18.87 -4.47 4.88
CA GLY A 160 19.21 -5.04 3.58
C GLY A 160 20.67 -5.45 3.49
N THR A 161 21.06 -6.00 2.34
CA THR A 161 22.46 -6.33 2.02
C THR A 161 22.94 -5.45 0.89
N ILE A 162 24.04 -4.72 1.12
CA ILE A 162 24.70 -3.93 0.08
C ILE A 162 25.77 -4.82 -0.56
N LYS A 163 25.74 -4.98 -1.88
CA LYS A 163 26.75 -5.78 -2.59
C LYS A 163 28.15 -5.21 -2.34
N GLY A 164 29.06 -6.03 -1.82
CA GLY A 164 30.45 -5.65 -1.54
C GLY A 164 30.68 -4.99 -0.18
N ALA A 165 29.65 -4.73 0.62
CA ALA A 165 29.83 -4.26 1.99
C ALA A 165 30.08 -5.43 2.96
N ALA A 166 30.96 -5.22 3.94
CA ALA A 166 31.09 -6.15 5.06
C ALA A 166 29.72 -6.28 5.78
N PRO A 167 29.33 -7.47 6.26
CA PRO A 167 28.06 -7.65 6.93
C PRO A 167 27.93 -6.66 8.10
N ARG A 168 26.90 -5.80 8.05
CA ARG A 168 26.64 -4.82 9.11
C ARG A 168 26.42 -5.58 10.43
N LYS A 169 27.15 -5.19 11.49
CA LYS A 169 27.06 -5.82 12.82
C LYS A 169 25.60 -5.87 13.26
N THR A 170 25.14 -7.07 13.61
CA THR A 170 23.83 -7.31 14.18
C THR A 170 23.61 -6.42 15.40
N ILE A 171 22.61 -5.53 15.36
CA ILE A 171 22.24 -4.73 16.53
C ILE A 171 21.39 -5.63 17.43
N PHE A 172 22.02 -6.16 18.48
CA PHE A 172 21.32 -6.84 19.56
C PHE A 172 20.60 -5.81 20.44
N ARG A 173 19.26 -5.80 20.43
CA ARG A 173 18.48 -5.27 21.55
C ARG A 173 17.74 -6.42 22.22
N ARG A 174 17.99 -6.62 23.53
CA ARG A 174 17.32 -7.60 24.41
C ARG A 174 17.49 -9.08 24.04
N GLY A 175 18.72 -9.52 23.79
CA GLY A 175 19.07 -10.95 23.88
C GLY A 175 18.45 -11.89 22.84
N LYS A 176 17.75 -11.37 21.82
CA LYS A 176 17.33 -12.14 20.65
C LYS A 176 18.23 -11.82 19.46
N ARG A 177 18.70 -12.89 18.82
CA ARG A 177 19.72 -12.89 17.78
C ARG A 177 19.01 -12.62 16.44
N LEU A 178 19.04 -11.37 15.95
CA LEU A 178 18.65 -11.06 14.57
C LEU A 178 19.77 -11.51 13.62
N VAL A 179 19.95 -12.83 13.49
CA VAL A 179 20.81 -13.36 12.44
C VAL A 179 20.10 -13.14 11.12
N GLN A 180 20.90 -12.92 10.10
CA GLN A 180 20.57 -13.17 8.69
C GLN A 180 20.26 -14.67 8.40
N GLY A 181 19.67 -15.35 9.37
CA GLY A 181 19.12 -16.68 9.34
C GLY A 181 17.70 -16.54 9.90
N TRP A 182 16.76 -16.62 8.98
CA TRP A 182 15.33 -16.70 9.16
C TRP A 182 14.97 -17.62 10.34
N TYR A 183 13.83 -17.36 10.98
CA TYR A 183 13.21 -18.04 12.13
C TYR A 183 13.40 -17.40 13.52
N GLY A 184 12.32 -16.75 14.00
CA GLY A 184 12.03 -16.61 15.44
C GLY A 184 11.16 -15.41 15.84
N THR A 185 9.96 -15.65 16.38
CA THR A 185 8.91 -14.69 16.83
C THR A 185 8.00 -14.12 15.74
N ASP A 186 6.70 -14.00 16.06
CA ASP A 186 5.63 -13.63 15.13
C ASP A 186 5.88 -12.26 14.47
N SER A 187 6.43 -11.29 15.20
CA SER A 187 6.78 -9.97 14.65
C SER A 187 8.00 -10.00 13.71
N GLU A 188 8.96 -10.89 13.94
CA GLU A 188 10.15 -11.02 13.07
C GLU A 188 9.82 -11.81 11.79
N GLN A 189 8.89 -12.77 11.85
CA GLN A 189 8.33 -13.42 10.65
C GLN A 189 7.58 -12.41 9.77
N SER A 190 6.83 -11.50 10.38
CA SER A 190 6.17 -10.40 9.68
C SER A 190 7.14 -9.47 8.95
N ILE A 191 8.27 -9.10 9.58
CA ILE A 191 9.32 -8.28 8.94
C ILE A 191 9.97 -9.02 7.75
N ALA A 192 10.16 -10.33 7.89
CA ALA A 192 10.65 -11.20 6.82
C ALA A 192 9.71 -11.23 5.60
N LEU A 193 8.40 -11.37 5.81
CA LEU A 193 7.39 -11.31 4.75
C LEU A 193 7.30 -9.93 4.09
N LEU A 194 7.40 -8.86 4.89
CA LEU A 194 7.37 -7.47 4.42
C LEU A 194 8.54 -7.14 3.49
N THR A 195 9.74 -7.59 3.84
CA THR A 195 10.96 -7.32 3.06
C THR A 195 10.99 -8.12 1.75
N GLN A 196 10.49 -9.35 1.74
CA GLN A 196 10.31 -10.11 0.50
C GLN A 196 9.27 -9.45 -0.43
N GLY A 197 8.18 -8.90 0.11
CA GLY A 197 7.17 -8.19 -0.69
C GLY A 197 7.68 -6.94 -1.40
N CYS A 198 8.58 -6.16 -0.78
CA CYS A 198 9.21 -5.00 -1.44
C CYS A 198 10.38 -5.43 -2.36
N LEU A 199 11.22 -6.38 -1.96
CA LEU A 199 12.42 -6.75 -2.75
C LEU A 199 12.11 -7.65 -3.96
N ALA A 200 11.12 -8.54 -3.88
CA ALA A 200 10.87 -9.57 -4.92
C ALA A 200 10.32 -9.03 -6.26
N ARG A 201 10.08 -7.73 -6.39
CA ARG A 201 9.63 -7.11 -7.66
C ARG A 201 10.66 -6.19 -8.32
N LYS A 202 11.90 -6.15 -7.82
CA LYS A 202 13.02 -5.46 -8.49
C LYS A 202 13.57 -6.18 -9.73
N GLU A 203 13.11 -7.41 -10.02
CA GLU A 203 13.65 -8.27 -11.09
C GLU A 203 12.70 -8.48 -12.30
N LEU A 204 11.75 -7.56 -12.54
CA LEU A 204 10.91 -7.57 -13.75
C LEU A 204 11.03 -6.26 -14.53
#